data_AF-A0A534XCZ6-F1
#
_entry.id   AF-A0A534XCZ6-F1
#
_cell.length_a   1.000
_cell.length_b   1.000
_cell.length_c   1.000
_cell.angle_alpha   90.00
_cell.angle_beta   90.00
_cell.angle_gamma   90.00
#
_symmetry.space_group_name_H-M   'P 1'
#
loop_
_entity.id
_entity.type
_entity.pdbx_description
1 polymer ?
#
loop_
_entity_poly.entity_id
_entity_poly.type
_entity_poly.pdbx_seq_one_letter_code
_entity_poly.pdbx_strand_id
1 'polypeptide(L)'
;MDEWWLGSGRVGWAVPAFFLLASLAAVLARGPRGENVHRPDADCTACHTNARATLEQDPVVARRLLAPDLEERCTLCHGDQGPSHRTGIRPRKPVPDTLPLSAEGLITCATCHFMHGEPSAFRDFVRIDNSRGGLCLTCHELSELE
;
A
#
# COMPACT_ATOMS: atom_id res chain seq x y z
N MET A 1 72.50 22.25 -23.66
CA MET A 1 71.79 22.96 -22.57
C MET A 1 70.50 23.49 -23.16
N ASP A 2 69.31 22.94 -22.98
CA ASP A 2 68.85 21.76 -22.25
C ASP A 2 67.55 21.30 -22.91
N GLU A 3 67.38 19.99 -22.98
CA GLU A 3 66.17 19.27 -23.36
C GLU A 3 65.03 19.57 -22.39
N TRP A 4 63.79 19.83 -22.84
CA TRP A 4 62.58 19.49 -22.09
C TRP A 4 61.37 19.24 -23.02
N TRP A 5 60.99 17.96 -23.10
CA TRP A 5 59.63 17.39 -22.95
C TRP A 5 58.50 17.83 -23.92
N LEU A 6 58.02 16.96 -24.83
CA LEU A 6 57.10 15.80 -24.68
C LEU A 6 55.59 16.16 -24.73
N GLY A 7 54.95 15.74 -25.84
CA GLY A 7 53.73 14.94 -25.81
C GLY A 7 52.40 15.64 -25.55
N SER A 8 51.81 16.28 -26.58
CA SER A 8 50.39 16.62 -26.60
C SER A 8 49.53 15.41 -27.00
N GLY A 9 49.49 14.40 -26.12
CA GLY A 9 48.54 13.29 -26.23
C GLY A 9 47.13 13.75 -25.91
N ARG A 10 46.30 13.95 -26.93
CA ARG A 10 44.84 14.07 -26.76
C ARG A 10 44.28 12.72 -26.32
N VAL A 11 44.28 12.45 -25.02
CA VAL A 11 43.47 11.37 -24.44
C VAL A 11 42.02 11.82 -24.56
N GLY A 12 41.36 11.43 -25.64
CA GLY A 12 39.92 11.55 -25.76
C GLY A 12 39.28 10.71 -24.65
N TRP A 13 38.60 11.36 -23.71
CA TRP A 13 37.72 10.71 -22.76
C TRP A 13 36.49 10.19 -23.51
N ALA A 14 36.67 9.16 -24.33
CA ALA A 14 35.57 8.31 -24.74
C ALA A 14 35.16 7.53 -23.50
N VAL A 15 34.31 8.13 -22.65
CA VAL A 15 33.54 7.37 -21.68
C VAL A 15 32.83 6.29 -22.50
N PRO A 16 33.14 5.00 -22.32
CA PRO A 16 32.57 3.97 -23.18
C PRO A 16 31.06 4.04 -23.00
N ALA A 17 30.32 4.26 -24.09
CA ALA A 17 28.86 4.31 -24.09
C ALA A 17 28.22 3.08 -23.40
N PHE A 18 29.00 2.01 -23.24
CA PHE A 18 28.70 0.82 -22.45
C PHE A 18 28.35 1.10 -20.98
N PHE A 19 29.01 2.03 -20.30
CA PHE A 19 28.72 2.33 -18.88
C PHE A 19 27.41 3.11 -18.71
N LEU A 20 27.05 3.96 -19.67
CA LEU A 20 25.77 4.68 -19.71
C LEU A 20 24.59 3.74 -20.05
N LEU A 21 24.80 2.78 -20.97
CA LEU A 21 23.78 1.80 -21.33
C LEU A 21 23.51 0.77 -20.22
N ALA A 22 24.55 0.32 -19.52
CA ALA A 22 24.40 -0.62 -18.40
C ALA A 22 23.67 -0.01 -17.19
N SER A 23 23.88 1.29 -16.94
CA SER A 23 23.18 2.00 -15.86
C SER A 23 21.72 2.29 -16.21
N LEU A 24 21.39 2.62 -17.47
CA LEU A 24 20.01 2.75 -17.93
C LEU A 24 19.23 1.42 -17.82
N ALA A 25 19.83 0.30 -18.22
CA ALA A 25 19.22 -1.02 -18.09
C ALA A 25 18.94 -1.40 -16.62
N ALA A 26 19.85 -1.05 -15.70
CA ALA A 26 19.67 -1.31 -14.26
C ALA A 26 18.56 -0.44 -13.62
N VAL A 27 18.31 0.76 -14.15
CA VAL A 27 17.19 1.62 -13.72
C VAL A 27 15.86 1.09 -14.26
N LEU A 28 15.79 0.68 -15.53
CA LEU A 28 14.59 0.10 -16.13
C LEU A 28 14.25 -1.29 -15.56
N ALA A 29 15.25 -2.07 -15.13
CA ALA A 29 15.04 -3.38 -14.52
C ALA A 29 14.52 -3.31 -13.07
N ARG A 30 14.69 -2.17 -12.39
CA ARG A 30 14.01 -1.89 -11.14
C ARG A 30 12.64 -1.35 -11.49
N GLY A 31 11.69 -2.25 -11.76
CA GLY A 31 10.28 -1.88 -11.92
C GLY A 31 9.81 -0.94 -10.80
N PRO A 32 8.76 -0.14 -11.03
CA PRO A 32 8.35 0.87 -10.07
C PRO A 32 8.14 0.22 -8.71
N ARG A 33 8.99 0.57 -7.74
CA ARG A 33 8.68 0.30 -6.35
C ARG A 33 7.46 1.17 -6.06
N GLY A 34 6.33 0.54 -5.76
CA GLY A 34 5.10 1.26 -5.41
C GLY A 34 5.45 2.36 -4.42
N GLU A 35 5.07 3.60 -4.74
CA GLU A 35 5.29 4.71 -3.84
C GLU A 35 4.54 4.44 -2.52
N ASN A 36 5.06 4.93 -1.39
CA ASN A 36 4.34 4.80 -0.13
C ASN A 36 3.02 5.58 -0.24
N VAL A 37 1.89 4.85 -0.34
CA VAL A 37 0.54 5.42 -0.48
C VAL A 37 -0.08 5.81 0.86
N HIS A 38 0.59 5.54 1.98
CA HIS A 38 0.12 5.89 3.33
C HIS A 38 0.65 7.26 3.80
N ARG A 39 0.77 8.22 2.89
CA ARG A 39 1.27 9.59 3.16
C ARG A 39 0.13 10.62 3.10
N PRO A 40 0.14 11.70 3.89
CA PRO A 40 -0.94 12.69 3.90
C PRO A 40 -1.20 13.40 2.57
N ASP A 41 -0.20 13.44 1.69
CA ASP A 41 -0.25 14.03 0.35
C ASP A 41 -0.40 12.97 -0.76
N ALA A 42 -0.78 11.73 -0.40
CA ALA A 42 -1.06 10.68 -1.36
C ALA A 42 -2.22 11.07 -2.29
N ASP A 43 -2.21 10.53 -3.50
CA ASP A 43 -3.35 10.63 -4.39
C ASP A 43 -4.52 9.84 -3.79
N CYS A 44 -5.55 10.55 -3.33
CA CYS A 44 -6.72 9.93 -2.71
C CYS A 44 -7.45 8.98 -3.67
N THR A 45 -7.32 9.18 -4.99
CA THR A 45 -7.97 8.34 -6.00
C THR A 45 -7.32 6.97 -6.16
N ALA A 46 -6.15 6.76 -5.54
CA ALA A 46 -5.52 5.46 -5.43
C ALA A 46 -6.43 4.48 -4.66
N CYS A 47 -7.22 4.95 -3.69
CA CYS A 47 -8.07 4.10 -2.86
C CYS A 47 -9.54 4.52 -2.83
N HIS A 48 -9.87 5.77 -3.16
CA HIS A 48 -11.22 6.32 -3.13
C HIS A 48 -11.74 6.65 -4.53
N THR A 49 -13.05 6.56 -4.72
CA THR A 49 -13.73 6.94 -5.98
C THR A 49 -14.30 8.35 -5.95
N ASN A 50 -14.28 9.01 -4.79
CA ASN A 50 -14.88 10.31 -4.57
C ASN A 50 -13.82 11.42 -4.54
N ALA A 51 -14.25 12.65 -4.82
CA ALA A 51 -13.37 13.82 -4.77
C ALA A 51 -12.89 14.07 -3.33
N ARG A 52 -11.65 14.55 -3.20
CA ARG A 52 -11.03 14.91 -1.90
C ARG A 52 -11.93 15.80 -1.03
N ALA A 53 -12.56 16.81 -1.64
CA ALA A 53 -13.47 17.71 -0.93
C ALA A 53 -14.65 16.97 -0.28
N THR A 54 -15.14 15.88 -0.88
CA THR A 54 -16.19 15.03 -0.30
C THR A 54 -15.65 14.16 0.84
N LEU A 55 -14.46 13.61 0.67
CA LEU A 55 -13.82 12.73 1.66
C LEU A 55 -13.43 13.48 2.94
N GLU A 56 -12.99 14.72 2.82
CA GLU A 56 -12.54 15.55 3.96
C GLU A 56 -13.70 16.09 4.81
N GLN A 57 -14.93 16.10 4.28
CA GLN A 57 -16.11 16.57 5.02
C GLN A 57 -16.51 15.63 6.16
N ASP A 58 -16.44 14.32 5.90
CA ASP A 58 -16.86 13.31 6.86
C ASP A 58 -15.96 12.06 6.76
N PRO A 59 -15.02 11.88 7.71
CA PRO A 59 -14.11 10.74 7.70
C PRO A 59 -14.81 9.40 7.97
N VAL A 60 -16.01 9.39 8.59
CA VAL A 60 -16.80 8.16 8.78
C VAL A 60 -17.42 7.73 7.45
N VAL A 61 -17.95 8.67 6.68
CA VAL A 61 -18.46 8.39 5.33
C VAL A 61 -17.32 8.00 4.39
N ALA A 62 -16.18 8.68 4.44
CA ALA A 62 -15.01 8.38 3.61
C ALA A 62 -14.54 6.93 3.72
N ARG A 63 -14.64 6.32 4.91
CA ARG A 63 -14.31 4.90 5.15
C ARG A 63 -15.15 3.92 4.34
N ARG A 64 -16.34 4.32 3.87
CA ARG A 64 -17.24 3.50 3.04
C ARG A 64 -17.13 3.81 1.56
N LEU A 65 -16.52 4.95 1.20
CA LEU A 65 -16.34 5.43 -0.17
C LEU A 65 -15.00 4.96 -0.75
N LEU A 66 -14.75 3.67 -0.64
CA LEU A 66 -13.56 3.01 -1.18
C LEU A 66 -13.81 2.53 -2.60
N ALA A 67 -12.73 2.34 -3.36
CA ALA A 67 -12.82 1.76 -4.68
C ALA A 67 -13.35 0.30 -4.60
N PRO A 68 -14.24 -0.14 -5.51
CA PRO A 68 -14.75 -1.51 -5.50
C PRO A 68 -13.67 -2.59 -5.63
N ASP A 69 -12.55 -2.25 -6.27
CA ASP A 69 -11.36 -3.06 -6.50
C ASP A 69 -10.24 -2.78 -5.46
N LEU A 70 -10.63 -2.36 -4.25
CA LEU A 70 -9.67 -2.02 -3.18
C LEU A 70 -8.71 -3.17 -2.88
N GLU A 71 -9.20 -4.40 -2.91
CA GLU A 71 -8.42 -5.56 -2.51
C GLU A 71 -7.33 -5.85 -3.55
N GLU A 72 -7.68 -5.80 -4.83
CA GLU A 72 -6.69 -5.88 -5.90
C GLU A 72 -5.62 -4.81 -5.72
N ARG A 73 -6.01 -3.56 -5.43
CA ARG A 73 -5.06 -2.45 -5.21
C ARG A 73 -4.12 -2.72 -4.03
N CYS A 74 -4.61 -3.26 -2.93
CA CYS A 74 -3.78 -3.64 -1.78
C CYS A 74 -2.78 -4.74 -2.15
N THR A 75 -3.25 -5.79 -2.83
CA THR A 75 -2.40 -6.96 -3.17
C THR A 75 -1.25 -6.64 -4.11
N LEU A 76 -1.37 -5.59 -4.95
CA LEU A 76 -0.28 -5.12 -5.82
C LEU A 76 1.02 -4.81 -5.05
N CYS A 77 0.91 -4.37 -3.80
CA CYS A 77 2.06 -4.01 -2.96
C CYS A 77 2.20 -4.91 -1.72
N HIS A 78 1.10 -5.37 -1.12
CA HIS A 78 1.11 -6.12 0.14
C HIS A 78 1.10 -7.64 -0.03
N GLY A 79 0.80 -8.17 -1.23
CA GLY A 79 0.58 -9.60 -1.42
C GLY A 79 -0.72 -10.11 -0.75
N ASP A 80 -0.84 -11.43 -0.60
CA ASP A 80 -2.00 -12.17 -0.09
C ASP A 80 -1.77 -12.74 1.33
N GLN A 81 -1.15 -11.95 2.20
CA GLN A 81 -0.45 -12.47 3.38
C GLN A 81 -1.33 -13.21 4.41
N GLY A 82 -1.06 -14.52 4.58
CA GLY A 82 -1.05 -15.26 5.86
C GLY A 82 -2.34 -16.00 6.31
N PRO A 83 -2.21 -16.99 7.24
CA PRO A 83 -3.22 -18.04 7.49
C PRO A 83 -4.55 -17.59 8.10
N SER A 84 -4.67 -16.31 8.48
CA SER A 84 -5.88 -15.74 9.10
C SER A 84 -6.69 -14.84 8.15
N HIS A 85 -6.27 -14.67 6.89
CA HIS A 85 -6.82 -13.63 6.04
C HIS A 85 -7.67 -14.21 4.89
N ARG A 86 -8.98 -14.03 5.03
CA ARG A 86 -9.97 -14.17 3.96
C ARG A 86 -10.82 -12.89 3.96
N THR A 87 -10.68 -12.08 2.92
CA THR A 87 -11.55 -10.92 2.67
C THR A 87 -12.59 -11.27 1.59
N GLY A 88 -13.47 -10.33 1.25
CA GLY A 88 -14.54 -10.57 0.28
C GLY A 88 -15.67 -11.45 0.81
N ILE A 89 -15.78 -11.58 2.14
CA ILE A 89 -16.83 -12.35 2.83
C ILE A 89 -17.82 -11.44 3.53
N ARG A 90 -19.02 -11.95 3.83
CA ARG A 90 -20.03 -11.22 4.59
C ARG A 90 -19.92 -11.52 6.10
N PRO A 91 -20.14 -10.52 6.96
CA PRO A 91 -20.25 -10.74 8.40
C PRO A 91 -21.53 -11.52 8.74
N ARG A 92 -21.55 -12.19 9.89
CA ARG A 92 -22.74 -12.92 10.40
C ARG A 92 -23.49 -12.17 11.49
N LYS A 93 -22.81 -11.21 12.12
CA LYS A 93 -23.34 -10.35 13.18
C LYS A 93 -23.37 -8.90 12.70
N PRO A 94 -24.15 -8.02 13.35
CA PRO A 94 -24.05 -6.58 13.14
C PRO A 94 -22.61 -6.11 13.36
N VAL A 95 -22.10 -5.33 12.41
CA VAL A 95 -20.72 -4.84 12.43
C VAL A 95 -20.70 -3.42 13.01
N PRO A 96 -19.84 -3.12 14.00
CA PRO A 96 -19.73 -1.77 14.54
C PRO A 96 -19.17 -0.80 13.50
N ASP A 97 -19.55 0.49 13.58
CA ASP A 97 -19.07 1.53 12.65
C ASP A 97 -17.54 1.70 12.64
N THR A 98 -16.84 1.21 13.67
CA THR A 98 -15.38 1.19 13.73
C THR A 98 -14.76 0.20 12.74
N LEU A 99 -15.51 -0.80 12.26
CA LEU A 99 -15.09 -1.79 11.27
C LEU A 99 -15.88 -1.57 9.98
N PRO A 100 -15.47 -0.62 9.11
CA PRO A 100 -16.24 -0.27 7.93
C PRO A 100 -16.26 -1.43 6.93
N LEU A 101 -17.45 -1.79 6.44
CA LEU A 101 -17.60 -2.72 5.33
C LEU A 101 -17.48 -1.98 3.99
N SER A 102 -17.22 -2.73 2.91
CA SER A 102 -17.34 -2.20 1.54
C SER A 102 -18.77 -1.74 1.24
N ALA A 103 -18.95 -1.04 0.13
CA ALA A 103 -20.28 -0.63 -0.34
C ALA A 103 -21.25 -1.82 -0.54
N GLU A 104 -20.71 -3.00 -0.85
CA GLU A 104 -21.43 -4.26 -1.03
C GLU A 104 -21.65 -5.04 0.28
N GLY A 105 -21.20 -4.48 1.40
CA GLY A 105 -21.30 -5.09 2.73
C GLY A 105 -20.29 -6.22 2.95
N LEU A 106 -19.14 -6.19 2.26
CA LEU A 106 -18.08 -7.19 2.40
C LEU A 106 -17.01 -6.72 3.39
N ILE A 107 -16.41 -7.69 4.10
CA ILE A 107 -15.21 -7.49 4.90
C ILE A 107 -14.02 -7.37 3.96
N THR A 108 -13.28 -6.27 4.09
CA THR A 108 -12.10 -5.94 3.29
C THR A 108 -10.87 -5.71 4.17
N CYS A 109 -9.70 -5.50 3.54
CA CYS A 109 -8.48 -5.07 4.22
C CYS A 109 -8.74 -3.85 5.13
N ALA A 110 -9.47 -2.85 4.61
CA ALA A 110 -9.78 -1.60 5.31
C ALA A 110 -10.80 -1.75 6.46
N THR A 111 -11.57 -2.84 6.48
CA THR A 111 -12.45 -3.18 7.61
C THR A 111 -11.64 -3.36 8.87
N CYS A 112 -10.49 -4.03 8.77
CA CYS A 112 -9.67 -4.40 9.92
C CYS A 112 -8.50 -3.45 10.14
N HIS A 113 -7.92 -2.89 9.08
CA HIS A 113 -6.72 -2.06 9.13
C HIS A 113 -6.98 -0.56 8.95
N PHE A 114 -6.17 0.25 9.63
CA PHE A 114 -5.99 1.67 9.37
C PHE A 114 -5.12 1.88 8.13
N MET A 115 -5.50 2.81 7.25
CA MET A 115 -4.92 2.96 5.91
C MET A 115 -4.12 4.26 5.74
N HIS A 116 -4.29 5.26 6.61
CA HIS A 116 -3.59 6.55 6.54
C HIS A 116 -2.48 6.66 7.58
N GLY A 117 -2.02 5.52 8.13
CA GLY A 117 -1.01 5.50 9.19
C GLY A 117 -1.52 6.08 10.51
N GLU A 118 -2.83 6.00 10.75
CA GLU A 118 -3.41 6.45 12.01
C GLU A 118 -2.75 5.73 13.20
N PRO A 119 -2.60 6.41 14.35
CA PRO A 119 -2.10 5.77 15.56
C PRO A 119 -3.01 4.59 15.94
N SER A 120 -2.52 3.37 15.76
CA SER A 120 -3.15 2.18 16.31
C SER A 120 -2.54 1.87 17.67
N ALA A 121 -3.40 1.61 18.66
CA ALA A 121 -2.97 1.06 19.94
C ALA A 121 -2.54 -0.42 19.82
N PHE A 122 -2.75 -1.03 18.65
CA PHE A 122 -2.59 -2.44 18.39
C PHE A 122 -1.51 -2.69 17.33
N ARG A 123 -1.00 -3.92 17.30
CA ARG A 123 -0.03 -4.35 16.28
C ARG A 123 -0.66 -4.34 14.89
N ASP A 124 0.18 -4.22 13.87
CA ASP A 124 -0.22 -4.40 12.48
C ASP A 124 -1.33 -3.44 12.00
N PHE A 125 -1.46 -2.28 12.65
CA PHE A 125 -2.44 -1.24 12.31
C PHE A 125 -3.91 -1.68 12.37
N VAL A 126 -4.24 -2.71 13.15
CA VAL A 126 -5.64 -3.13 13.29
C VAL A 126 -6.46 -2.10 14.07
N ARG A 127 -7.76 -2.04 13.80
CA ARG A 127 -8.72 -1.12 14.45
C ARG A 127 -9.19 -1.60 15.82
N ILE A 128 -9.13 -2.90 16.07
CA ILE A 128 -9.52 -3.57 17.31
C ILE A 128 -8.45 -4.62 17.63
N ASP A 129 -8.17 -4.84 18.91
CA ASP A 129 -7.26 -5.91 19.35
C ASP A 129 -7.69 -7.28 18.76
N ASN A 130 -6.75 -7.92 18.06
CA ASN A 130 -6.96 -9.26 17.51
C ASN A 130 -6.36 -10.36 18.40
N SER A 131 -6.02 -10.05 19.65
CA SER A 131 -5.61 -11.07 20.62
C SER A 131 -6.70 -12.16 20.71
N ARG A 132 -6.26 -13.41 20.59
CA ARG A 132 -7.15 -14.60 20.63
C ARG A 132 -8.30 -14.57 19.60
N GLY A 133 -8.13 -13.87 18.47
CA GLY A 133 -9.13 -13.79 17.40
C GLY A 133 -10.28 -12.81 17.69
N GLY A 134 -10.15 -11.93 18.70
CA GLY A 134 -11.21 -11.02 19.14
C GLY A 134 -11.78 -10.13 18.03
N LEU A 135 -10.93 -9.71 17.09
CA LEU A 135 -11.36 -8.91 15.93
C LEU A 135 -12.29 -9.73 15.02
N CYS A 136 -11.92 -10.96 14.67
CA CYS A 136 -12.74 -11.83 13.81
C CYS A 136 -14.09 -12.15 14.48
N LEU A 137 -14.06 -12.46 15.77
CA LEU A 137 -15.22 -12.85 16.57
C LEU A 137 -16.21 -11.70 16.82
N THR A 138 -15.82 -10.46 16.50
CA THR A 138 -16.73 -9.32 16.48
C THR A 138 -17.87 -9.55 15.48
N CYS A 139 -17.58 -10.21 14.36
CA CYS A 139 -18.53 -10.39 13.26
C CYS A 139 -18.85 -11.86 12.95
N HIS A 140 -17.98 -12.79 13.36
CA HIS A 140 -18.08 -14.22 13.05
C HIS A 140 -18.26 -15.08 14.31
N GLU A 141 -18.87 -16.25 14.13
CA GLU A 141 -18.88 -17.26 15.17
C GLU A 141 -17.60 -18.09 15.14
N LEU A 142 -17.19 -18.59 16.31
CA LEU A 142 -15.95 -19.37 16.44
C LEU A 142 -15.95 -20.59 15.51
N SER A 143 -17.10 -21.22 15.32
CA SER A 143 -17.29 -22.39 14.46
C SER A 143 -17.03 -22.14 12.97
N GLU A 144 -16.87 -20.88 12.54
CA GLU A 144 -16.58 -20.51 11.15
C GLU A 144 -15.09 -20.30 10.88
N LEU A 145 -14.27 -20.30 11.94
CA LEU A 145 -12.84 -19.96 11.87
C LEU A 145 -11.92 -21.20 11.98
N GLU A 146 -12.52 -22.39 11.95
CA GLU A 146 -11.87 -23.70 11.91
C GLU A 146 -11.75 -24.21 10.46
#